data_AF-A0A9W8UW21-F1
#
_entry.id   AF-A0A9W8UW21-F1
#
_cell.length_a   1.000
_cell.length_b   1.000
_cell.length_c   1.000
_cell.angle_alpha   90.00
_cell.angle_beta   90.00
_cell.angle_gamma   90.00
#
_symmetry.space_group_name_H-M   'P 1'
#
loop_
_entity.id
_entity.type
_entity.pdbx_description
1 polymer ?
#
loop_
_entity_poly.entity_id
_entity_poly.type
_entity_poly.pdbx_seq_one_letter_code
_entity_poly.pdbx_strand_id
1 'polypeptide(L)'
;MAQDKPFMVVIVGGSIAGLSLASMLQANNIDYVVLETYTDIAPQVGASIGLLPHGNRILDQLGALDRLMTLSILIDNFTFRNDSGNPIAACHDVLYHNIQDKSKVLLGNRVTKVVVTDHDATAITAEGLKYTGDMVVGADGVHSSVRNEMWKIASKLKPGLVRTAEAQEVKCDYTCIFGISKSCPGVRPGDMNSVLRDKASYLAIGGSQGRTYWFRFQKLPKRLYGSEIPRYTPEDVDRTVDSFRHEYILPGV
;
A
#
# COMPACT_ATOMS: atom_id res chain seq x y z
N MET A 1 -40.70 -11.89 27.74
CA MET A 1 -39.25 -11.61 27.83
C MET A 1 -38.67 -11.92 26.47
N ALA A 2 -38.18 -10.92 25.74
CA ALA A 2 -37.49 -11.16 24.47
C ALA A 2 -36.21 -11.93 24.80
N GLN A 3 -36.03 -13.09 24.20
CA GLN A 3 -34.85 -13.92 24.38
C GLN A 3 -33.68 -13.16 23.74
N ASP A 4 -32.71 -12.72 24.54
CA ASP A 4 -31.50 -12.05 24.02
C ASP A 4 -30.76 -13.02 23.10
N LYS A 5 -30.86 -12.75 21.79
CA LYS A 5 -30.18 -13.54 20.77
C LYS A 5 -28.67 -13.31 20.88
N PRO A 6 -27.83 -14.36 20.92
CA PRO A 6 -26.38 -14.18 20.91
C PRO A 6 -25.93 -13.41 19.67
N PHE A 7 -25.01 -12.46 19.87
CA PHE A 7 -24.47 -11.61 18.80
C PHE A 7 -23.50 -12.40 17.93
N MET A 8 -23.78 -12.47 16.62
CA MET A 8 -22.98 -13.20 15.63
C MET A 8 -22.79 -12.34 14.38
N VAL A 9 -21.57 -12.37 13.80
CA VAL A 9 -21.22 -11.66 12.56
C VAL A 9 -21.17 -12.62 11.38
N VAL A 10 -21.86 -12.28 10.29
CA VAL A 10 -21.76 -13.03 9.01
C VAL A 10 -20.79 -12.29 8.10
N ILE A 11 -19.69 -12.94 7.74
CA ILE A 11 -18.66 -12.43 6.83
C ILE A 11 -18.88 -13.07 5.46
N VAL A 12 -19.05 -12.26 4.42
CA VAL A 12 -19.19 -12.74 3.04
C VAL A 12 -17.88 -12.49 2.30
N GLY A 13 -17.16 -13.58 2.00
CA GLY A 13 -15.85 -13.60 1.33
C GLY A 13 -14.71 -13.99 2.28
N GLY A 14 -14.06 -15.11 2.00
CA GLY A 14 -12.85 -15.62 2.64
C GLY A 14 -11.56 -15.05 2.04
N SER A 15 -11.58 -13.77 1.67
CA SER A 15 -10.37 -13.05 1.25
C SER A 15 -9.45 -12.73 2.44
N ILE A 16 -8.29 -12.14 2.18
CA ILE A 16 -7.37 -11.66 3.24
C ILE A 16 -8.12 -10.76 4.24
N ALA A 17 -8.95 -9.84 3.76
CA ALA A 17 -9.71 -8.93 4.63
C ALA A 17 -10.77 -9.68 5.45
N GLY A 18 -11.52 -10.59 4.83
CA GLY A 18 -12.56 -11.36 5.51
C GLY A 18 -12.00 -12.31 6.57
N LEU A 19 -10.91 -13.01 6.26
CA LEU A 19 -10.23 -13.89 7.20
C LEU A 19 -9.50 -13.10 8.31
N SER A 20 -8.97 -11.91 8.00
CA SER A 20 -8.43 -11.03 9.03
C SER A 20 -9.52 -10.57 10.01
N LEU A 21 -10.69 -10.18 9.50
CA LEU A 21 -11.84 -9.83 10.34
C LEU A 21 -12.29 -11.01 11.20
N ALA A 22 -12.41 -12.20 10.62
CA ALA A 22 -12.72 -13.43 11.35
C ALA A 22 -11.73 -13.66 12.51
N SER A 23 -10.43 -13.53 12.25
CA SER A 23 -9.39 -13.65 13.28
C SER A 23 -9.52 -12.60 14.38
N MET A 24 -9.90 -11.35 14.04
CA MET A 24 -10.14 -10.29 15.01
C MET A 24 -11.36 -10.58 15.89
N LEU A 25 -12.46 -11.06 15.30
CA LEU A 25 -13.68 -11.43 16.03
C LEU A 25 -13.41 -12.60 16.97
N GLN A 26 -12.68 -13.61 16.50
CA GLN A 26 -12.22 -14.74 17.32
C GLN A 26 -11.43 -14.26 18.54
N ALA A 27 -10.46 -13.38 18.34
CA ALA A 27 -9.63 -12.85 19.42
C ALA A 27 -10.42 -12.05 20.47
N ASN A 28 -11.63 -11.58 20.12
CA ASN A 28 -12.51 -10.83 21.01
C ASN A 28 -13.71 -11.66 21.52
N ASN A 29 -13.69 -12.99 21.34
CA ASN A 29 -14.77 -13.90 21.73
C ASN A 29 -16.14 -13.52 21.13
N ILE A 30 -16.15 -13.00 19.90
CA ILE A 30 -17.37 -12.69 19.15
C ILE A 30 -17.64 -13.82 18.18
N ASP A 31 -18.89 -14.33 18.16
CA ASP A 31 -19.29 -15.41 17.27
C ASP A 31 -19.36 -14.95 15.80
N TYR A 32 -18.99 -15.82 14.87
CA TYR A 32 -18.99 -15.48 13.44
C TYR A 32 -19.10 -16.70 12.52
N VAL A 33 -19.49 -16.44 11.27
CA VAL A 33 -19.43 -17.39 10.17
C VAL A 33 -18.87 -16.70 8.93
N VAL A 34 -17.99 -17.39 8.19
CA VAL A 34 -17.43 -16.93 6.91
C VAL A 34 -18.06 -17.72 5.78
N LEU A 35 -18.62 -17.03 4.79
CA LEU A 35 -19.20 -17.60 3.59
C LEU A 35 -18.25 -17.34 2.41
N GLU A 36 -17.60 -18.37 1.90
CA GLU A 36 -16.71 -18.29 0.73
C GLU A 36 -17.35 -19.00 -0.47
N THR A 37 -17.22 -18.41 -1.65
CA THR A 37 -17.78 -18.92 -2.90
C THR A 37 -16.95 -20.06 -3.47
N TYR A 38 -15.62 -20.02 -3.32
CA TYR A 38 -14.74 -21.10 -3.76
C TYR A 38 -14.78 -22.31 -2.84
N THR A 39 -14.57 -23.49 -3.41
CA THR A 39 -14.50 -24.77 -2.67
C THR A 39 -13.21 -24.91 -1.84
N ASP A 40 -12.19 -24.13 -2.18
CA ASP A 40 -10.87 -24.14 -1.55
C ASP A 40 -10.52 -22.74 -1.03
N ILE A 41 -9.84 -22.68 0.12
CA ILE A 41 -9.29 -21.42 0.65
C ILE A 41 -8.00 -21.09 -0.08
N ALA A 42 -7.91 -19.85 -0.58
CA ALA A 42 -6.75 -19.31 -1.28
C ALA A 42 -6.27 -20.19 -2.46
N PRO A 43 -7.13 -20.46 -3.46
CA PRO A 43 -6.71 -21.20 -4.65
C PRO A 43 -5.60 -20.43 -5.38
N GLN A 44 -4.77 -21.13 -6.15
CA GLN A 44 -3.64 -20.52 -6.88
C GLN A 44 -4.12 -19.76 -8.14
N VAL A 45 -4.97 -18.77 -7.94
CA VAL A 45 -5.60 -17.95 -9.00
C VAL A 45 -4.94 -16.56 -9.13
N GLY A 46 -4.05 -16.19 -8.21
CA GLY A 46 -3.32 -14.92 -8.21
C GLY A 46 -1.81 -15.08 -8.42
N ALA A 47 -1.11 -13.99 -8.72
CA ALA A 47 0.36 -13.99 -8.82
C ALA A 47 1.03 -14.02 -7.44
N SER A 48 1.18 -12.84 -6.84
CA SER A 48 1.84 -12.64 -5.54
C SER A 48 1.31 -11.35 -4.93
N ILE A 49 1.21 -11.29 -3.61
CA ILE A 49 0.85 -10.08 -2.88
C ILE A 49 2.07 -9.62 -2.10
N GLY A 50 2.49 -8.38 -2.34
CA GLY A 50 3.52 -7.74 -1.52
C GLY A 50 2.93 -7.27 -0.21
N LEU A 51 3.48 -7.75 0.90
CA LEU A 51 3.09 -7.31 2.24
C LEU A 51 4.07 -6.25 2.74
N LEU A 52 3.53 -5.05 2.95
CA LEU A 52 4.28 -3.91 3.46
C LEU A 52 4.21 -3.85 5.00
N PRO A 53 5.11 -3.11 5.67
CA PRO A 53 5.22 -3.13 7.13
C PRO A 53 3.93 -2.81 7.88
N HIS A 54 3.03 -1.98 7.32
CA HIS A 54 1.75 -1.68 7.95
C HIS A 54 0.79 -2.88 7.94
N GLY A 55 0.76 -3.67 6.86
CA GLY A 55 0.01 -4.93 6.82
C GLY A 55 0.62 -5.96 7.77
N ASN A 56 1.95 -6.06 7.82
CA ASN A 56 2.65 -6.98 8.72
C ASN A 56 2.35 -6.70 10.20
N ARG A 57 2.24 -5.43 10.62
CA ARG A 57 1.83 -5.07 11.99
C ARG A 57 0.45 -5.59 12.36
N ILE A 58 -0.50 -5.57 11.42
CA ILE A 58 -1.84 -6.12 11.67
C ILE A 58 -1.73 -7.64 11.82
N LEU A 59 -0.99 -8.30 10.94
CA LEU A 59 -0.81 -9.76 11.01
C LEU A 59 -0.04 -10.21 12.27
N ASP A 60 0.85 -9.38 12.78
CA ASP A 60 1.55 -9.58 14.06
C ASP A 60 0.56 -9.58 15.24
N GLN A 61 -0.31 -8.57 15.29
CA GLN A 61 -1.38 -8.50 16.30
C GLN A 61 -2.35 -9.68 16.23
N LEU A 62 -2.51 -10.28 15.04
CA LEU A 62 -3.32 -11.48 14.84
C LEU A 62 -2.55 -12.79 15.08
N GLY A 63 -1.27 -12.74 15.45
CA GLY A 63 -0.43 -13.93 15.68
C GLY A 63 -0.08 -14.71 14.41
N ALA A 64 -0.30 -14.12 13.23
CA ALA A 64 -0.08 -14.77 11.94
C ALA A 64 1.29 -14.42 11.31
N LEU A 65 1.98 -13.39 11.82
CA LEU A 65 3.20 -12.89 11.22
C LEU A 65 4.33 -13.94 11.19
N ASP A 66 4.60 -14.63 12.29
CA ASP A 66 5.69 -15.61 12.34
C ASP A 66 5.49 -16.72 11.31
N ARG A 67 4.26 -17.25 11.23
CA ARG A 67 3.93 -18.27 10.23
C ARG A 67 4.09 -17.73 8.82
N LEU A 68 3.62 -16.52 8.56
CA LEU A 68 3.75 -15.87 7.25
C LEU A 68 5.21 -15.67 6.86
N MET A 69 6.08 -15.28 7.80
CA MET A 69 7.51 -15.09 7.58
C MET A 69 8.21 -16.40 7.17
N THR A 70 7.75 -17.56 7.67
CA THR A 70 8.27 -18.88 7.22
C THR A 70 7.89 -19.25 5.78
N LEU A 71 6.85 -18.62 5.24
CA LEU A 71 6.31 -18.91 3.90
C LEU A 71 6.70 -17.85 2.86
N SER A 72 7.24 -16.72 3.31
CA SER A 72 7.50 -15.54 2.48
C SER A 72 8.99 -15.38 2.18
N ILE A 73 9.30 -14.66 1.11
CA ILE A 73 10.64 -14.12 0.90
C ILE A 73 10.67 -12.68 1.39
N LEU A 74 11.72 -12.35 2.13
CA LEU A 74 12.04 -10.99 2.48
C LEU A 74 12.52 -10.22 1.25
N ILE A 75 11.94 -9.05 1.02
CA ILE A 75 12.43 -8.13 0.00
C ILE A 75 13.62 -7.38 0.59
N ASP A 76 14.81 -7.74 0.15
CA ASP A 76 16.07 -7.15 0.62
C ASP A 76 16.41 -5.87 -0.15
N ASN A 77 16.00 -5.80 -1.43
CA ASN A 77 16.32 -4.70 -2.32
C ASN A 77 15.08 -4.22 -3.07
N PHE A 78 14.80 -2.92 -2.99
CA PHE A 78 13.80 -2.27 -3.82
C PHE A 78 14.44 -1.17 -4.66
N THR A 79 14.44 -1.34 -5.98
CA THR A 79 15.13 -0.43 -6.91
C THR A 79 14.16 0.12 -7.95
N PHE A 80 14.10 1.45 -8.06
CA PHE A 80 13.47 2.12 -9.20
C PHE A 80 14.44 2.16 -10.37
N ARG A 81 13.95 1.91 -11.58
CA ARG A 81 14.75 1.85 -12.81
C ARG A 81 14.12 2.68 -13.91
N ASN A 82 14.95 3.25 -14.76
CA ASN A 82 14.49 3.95 -15.96
C ASN A 82 14.07 2.96 -17.07
N ASP A 83 13.62 3.48 -18.21
CA ASP A 83 13.13 2.71 -19.37
C ASP A 83 14.17 1.75 -19.99
N SER A 84 15.45 2.01 -19.75
CA SER A 84 16.60 1.22 -20.15
C SER A 84 17.03 0.22 -19.07
N GLY A 85 16.33 0.18 -17.93
CA GLY A 85 16.56 -0.76 -16.83
C GLY A 85 17.69 -0.38 -15.86
N ASN A 86 18.21 0.85 -15.92
CA ASN A 86 19.27 1.32 -15.03
C ASN A 86 18.70 1.91 -13.72
N PRO A 87 19.35 1.69 -12.55
CA PRO A 87 18.88 2.22 -11.27
C PRO A 87 18.74 3.75 -11.23
N ILE A 88 17.65 4.22 -10.61
CA ILE A 88 17.38 5.60 -10.24
C ILE A 88 17.64 5.71 -8.73
N ALA A 89 18.40 6.72 -8.28
CA ALA A 89 18.73 6.90 -6.86
C ALA A 89 17.48 7.02 -5.96
N ALA A 90 17.59 6.58 -4.71
CA ALA A 90 16.52 6.68 -3.71
C ALA A 90 16.25 8.16 -3.35
N CYS A 91 14.99 8.59 -3.44
CA CYS A 91 14.62 10.01 -3.34
C CYS A 91 15.01 10.69 -2.02
N HIS A 92 15.01 9.98 -0.89
CA HIS A 92 15.27 10.60 0.43
C HIS A 92 16.70 11.10 0.58
N ASP A 93 17.69 10.31 0.13
CA ASP A 93 19.10 10.71 0.22
C ASP A 93 19.40 11.87 -0.72
N VAL A 94 18.86 11.85 -1.93
CA VAL A 94 19.03 12.95 -2.90
C VAL A 94 18.47 14.26 -2.33
N LEU A 95 17.26 14.22 -1.76
CA LEU A 95 16.61 15.40 -1.20
C LEU A 95 17.32 15.91 0.06
N TYR A 96 17.73 15.02 0.97
CA TYR A 96 18.50 15.42 2.14
C TYR A 96 19.81 16.09 1.72
N HIS A 97 20.58 15.48 0.81
CA HIS A 97 21.86 16.04 0.36
C HIS A 97 21.72 17.40 -0.31
N ASN A 98 20.60 17.68 -0.99
CA ASN A 98 20.33 18.96 -1.63
C ASN A 98 20.04 20.12 -0.64
N ILE A 99 19.67 19.84 0.62
CA ILE A 99 19.44 20.87 1.64
C ILE A 99 20.77 21.52 2.03
N GLN A 100 20.96 22.82 1.79
CA GLN A 100 22.25 23.47 2.03
C GLN A 100 22.62 23.57 3.52
N ASP A 101 21.64 23.87 4.38
CA ASP A 101 21.86 24.03 5.82
C ASP A 101 21.30 22.82 6.59
N LYS A 102 22.20 21.90 6.97
CA LYS A 102 21.82 20.68 7.70
C LYS A 102 21.43 20.95 9.14
N SER A 103 21.83 22.09 9.72
CA SER A 103 21.50 22.43 11.11
C SER A 103 20.01 22.63 11.34
N LYS A 104 19.25 22.92 10.27
CA LYS A 104 17.79 23.04 10.28
C LYS A 104 17.05 21.69 10.25
N VAL A 105 17.75 20.57 10.07
CA VAL A 105 17.16 19.23 10.09
C VAL A 105 17.37 18.62 11.47
N LEU A 106 16.45 18.93 12.38
CA LEU A 106 16.52 18.53 13.78
C LEU A 106 15.96 17.11 13.98
N LEU A 107 16.85 16.11 14.01
CA LEU A 107 16.47 14.72 14.24
C LEU A 107 16.01 14.50 15.69
N GLY A 108 15.24 13.42 15.93
CA GLY A 108 14.83 13.02 17.28
C GLY A 108 13.71 13.86 17.91
N ASN A 109 13.11 14.81 17.19
CA ASN A 109 12.06 15.70 17.73
C ASN A 109 10.67 15.21 17.33
N ARG A 110 10.01 14.40 18.18
CA ARG A 110 8.65 13.92 17.92
C ARG A 110 7.61 14.96 18.32
N VAL A 111 6.88 15.53 17.37
CA VAL A 111 5.75 16.44 17.65
C VAL A 111 4.57 15.66 18.24
N THR A 112 3.95 16.21 19.28
CA THR A 112 2.78 15.62 19.97
C THR A 112 1.58 16.56 20.02
N LYS A 113 1.80 17.86 19.85
CA LYS A 113 0.76 18.89 19.95
C LYS A 113 1.08 20.06 19.03
N VAL A 114 0.03 20.68 18.50
CA VAL A 114 0.11 21.91 17.71
C VAL A 114 -0.81 22.95 18.33
N VAL A 115 -0.27 24.15 18.54
CA VAL A 115 -1.05 25.31 19.01
C VAL A 115 -1.02 26.34 17.89
N VAL A 116 -2.19 26.86 17.52
CA VAL A 116 -2.34 27.88 16.48
C VAL A 116 -2.99 29.10 17.09
N THR A 117 -2.45 30.27 16.79
CA THR A 117 -3.03 31.58 17.11
C THR A 117 -3.38 32.31 15.80
N ASP A 118 -3.84 33.55 15.90
CA ASP A 118 -4.12 34.38 14.72
C ASP A 118 -2.84 34.82 13.98
N HIS A 119 -1.67 34.66 14.60
CA HIS A 119 -0.38 35.16 14.08
C HIS A 119 0.71 34.10 13.96
N ASP A 120 0.61 32.99 14.68
CA ASP A 120 1.64 31.96 14.72
C ASP A 120 1.08 30.54 14.87
N ALA A 121 1.96 29.58 14.63
CA ALA A 121 1.74 28.17 14.91
C ALA A 121 2.97 27.59 15.61
N THR A 122 2.73 26.82 16.66
CA THR A 122 3.75 26.22 17.51
C THR A 122 3.61 24.71 17.53
N ALA A 123 4.68 24.00 17.16
CA ALA A 123 4.82 22.56 17.35
C ALA A 123 5.47 22.27 18.71
N ILE A 124 4.89 21.36 19.49
CA ILE A 124 5.39 20.96 20.80
C ILE A 124 5.78 19.48 20.73
N THR A 125 7.04 19.21 21.06
CA THR A 125 7.60 17.84 21.05
C THR A 125 7.20 17.03 22.29
N ALA A 126 7.43 15.72 22.25
CA ALA A 126 7.20 14.82 23.38
C ALA A 126 8.04 15.21 24.61
N GLU A 127 9.22 15.77 24.38
CA GLU A 127 10.15 16.26 25.39
C GLU A 127 9.76 17.66 25.92
N GLY A 128 8.67 18.24 25.41
CA GLY A 128 8.18 19.56 25.80
C GLY A 128 8.87 20.73 25.11
N LEU A 129 9.84 20.47 24.21
CA LEU A 129 10.47 21.52 23.39
C LEU A 129 9.44 22.15 22.46
N LYS A 130 9.52 23.47 22.30
CA LYS A 130 8.58 24.28 21.50
C LYS A 130 9.30 24.91 20.32
N TYR A 131 8.70 24.78 19.14
CA TYR A 131 9.16 25.38 17.91
C TYR A 131 8.02 26.22 17.31
N THR A 132 8.19 27.54 17.29
CA THR A 132 7.17 28.50 16.82
C THR A 132 7.59 29.10 15.49
N GLY A 133 6.63 29.25 14.57
CA GLY A 133 6.78 29.95 13.31
C GLY A 133 5.42 30.42 12.80
N ASP A 134 5.35 30.95 11.57
CA ASP A 134 4.09 31.46 11.00
C ASP A 134 3.09 30.33 10.68
N MET A 135 3.59 29.13 10.39
CA MET A 135 2.79 27.96 10.01
C MET A 135 3.44 26.65 10.48
N VAL A 136 2.61 25.63 10.73
CA VAL A 136 3.03 24.23 10.92
C VAL A 136 2.46 23.38 9.80
N VAL A 137 3.32 22.64 9.09
CA VAL A 137 2.93 21.74 8.00
C VAL A 137 3.06 20.28 8.45
N GLY A 138 1.97 19.52 8.32
CA GLY A 138 1.93 18.10 8.69
C GLY A 138 2.46 17.19 7.58
N ALA A 139 3.76 16.88 7.62
CA ALA A 139 4.41 15.90 6.75
C ALA A 139 4.88 14.65 7.52
N ASP A 140 4.24 14.36 8.65
CA ASP A 140 4.59 13.31 9.64
C ASP A 140 3.92 11.95 9.37
N GLY A 141 3.56 11.69 8.11
CA GLY A 141 3.19 10.37 7.60
C GLY A 141 1.78 9.87 7.96
N VAL A 142 1.55 8.57 7.74
CA VAL A 142 0.21 7.97 7.85
C VAL A 142 -0.36 7.99 9.27
N HIS A 143 0.48 8.07 10.31
CA HIS A 143 0.07 8.22 11.72
C HIS A 143 0.21 9.66 12.24
N SER A 144 0.02 10.65 11.36
CA SER A 144 0.22 12.07 11.62
C SER A 144 -0.43 12.59 12.91
N SER A 145 0.41 13.10 13.81
CA SER A 145 0.02 13.90 14.98
C SER A 145 -0.59 15.23 14.55
N VAL A 146 -0.04 15.86 13.50
CA VAL A 146 -0.49 17.17 13.01
C VAL A 146 -1.90 17.08 12.42
N ARG A 147 -2.21 16.04 11.65
CA ARG A 147 -3.55 15.82 11.10
C ARG A 147 -4.60 15.65 12.20
N ASN A 148 -4.25 14.96 13.28
CA ASN A 148 -5.15 14.83 14.44
C ASN A 148 -5.41 16.18 15.12
N GLU A 149 -4.38 17.04 15.26
CA GLU A 149 -4.55 18.40 15.78
C GLU A 149 -5.40 19.27 14.84
N MET A 150 -5.20 19.17 13.52
CA MET A 150 -6.02 19.86 12.51
C MET A 150 -7.50 19.49 12.63
N TRP A 151 -7.82 18.20 12.82
CA TRP A 151 -9.21 17.77 13.04
C TRP A 151 -9.79 18.36 14.33
N LYS A 152 -9.04 18.35 15.44
CA LYS A 152 -9.48 18.98 16.70
C LYS A 152 -9.75 20.47 16.53
N ILE A 153 -8.89 21.18 15.78
CA ILE A 153 -9.06 22.61 15.48
C ILE A 153 -10.30 22.82 14.59
N ALA A 154 -10.43 22.07 13.50
CA ALA A 154 -11.55 22.17 12.57
C ALA A 154 -12.89 21.89 13.24
N SER A 155 -12.98 20.87 14.10
CA SER A 155 -14.19 20.55 14.88
C SER A 155 -14.59 21.66 15.83
N LYS A 156 -13.64 22.41 16.40
CA LYS A 156 -13.92 23.58 17.26
C LYS A 156 -14.36 24.80 16.45
N LEU A 157 -13.73 25.05 15.31
CA LEU A 157 -14.00 26.25 14.49
C LEU A 157 -15.28 26.14 13.67
N LYS A 158 -15.53 24.98 13.06
CA LYS A 158 -16.70 24.76 12.20
C LYS A 158 -17.15 23.29 12.23
N PRO A 159 -18.07 22.94 13.15
CA PRO A 159 -18.64 21.59 13.21
C PRO A 159 -19.21 21.15 11.85
N GLY A 160 -18.89 19.93 11.39
CA GLY A 160 -19.43 19.34 10.15
C GLY A 160 -18.70 19.69 8.85
N LEU A 161 -17.51 20.32 8.91
CA LEU A 161 -16.74 20.73 7.72
C LEU A 161 -16.21 19.56 6.87
N VAL A 162 -15.94 18.40 7.46
CA VAL A 162 -15.43 17.22 6.77
C VAL A 162 -16.61 16.31 6.40
N ARG A 163 -16.90 16.16 5.10
CA ARG A 163 -18.05 15.41 4.57
C ARG A 163 -17.69 14.01 4.06
N THR A 164 -18.66 13.11 4.18
CA THR A 164 -18.61 11.64 4.00
C THR A 164 -19.08 11.17 2.61
N ALA A 165 -18.71 11.83 1.52
CA ALA A 165 -19.19 11.47 0.17
C ALA A 165 -18.05 10.96 -0.72
N GLU A 166 -17.55 9.74 -0.44
CA GLU A 166 -16.38 9.16 -1.13
C GLU A 166 -16.66 7.76 -1.73
N ALA A 167 -17.91 7.33 -1.84
CA ALA A 167 -18.25 5.94 -2.19
C ALA A 167 -18.54 5.67 -3.68
N GLN A 168 -18.74 6.69 -4.52
CA GLN A 168 -19.11 6.52 -5.96
C GLN A 168 -18.00 6.90 -6.94
N GLU A 169 -16.78 7.12 -6.46
CA GLU A 169 -15.67 7.62 -7.28
C GLU A 169 -14.55 6.59 -7.50
N VAL A 170 -14.86 5.30 -7.66
CA VAL A 170 -13.80 4.32 -7.97
C VAL A 170 -13.35 4.52 -9.42
N LYS A 171 -12.22 5.22 -9.57
CA LYS A 171 -11.59 5.57 -10.86
C LYS A 171 -10.59 4.48 -11.23
N CYS A 172 -10.60 4.07 -12.49
CA CYS A 172 -9.61 3.17 -13.06
C CYS A 172 -8.88 3.86 -14.21
N ASP A 173 -7.58 4.11 -14.02
CA ASP A 173 -6.71 4.72 -15.03
C ASP A 173 -5.77 3.72 -15.70
N TYR A 174 -5.62 2.53 -15.11
CA TYR A 174 -4.60 1.56 -15.48
C TYR A 174 -5.17 0.14 -15.49
N THR A 175 -4.66 -0.68 -16.40
CA THR A 175 -4.81 -2.12 -16.37
C THR A 175 -3.53 -2.76 -15.87
N CYS A 176 -3.64 -3.98 -15.32
CA CYS A 176 -2.50 -4.76 -14.91
C CYS A 176 -2.62 -6.15 -15.53
N ILE A 177 -1.58 -6.56 -16.26
CA ILE A 177 -1.36 -7.95 -16.63
C ILE A 177 -0.24 -8.50 -15.75
N PHE A 178 -0.41 -9.72 -15.27
CA PHE A 178 0.57 -10.35 -14.39
C PHE A 178 0.86 -11.78 -14.81
N GLY A 179 2.00 -12.29 -14.40
CA GLY A 179 2.38 -13.67 -14.65
C GLY A 179 3.44 -14.18 -13.70
N ILE A 180 3.63 -15.49 -13.76
CA ILE A 180 4.66 -16.22 -13.02
C ILE A 180 5.51 -16.95 -14.05
N SER A 181 6.81 -16.68 -14.03
CA SER A 181 7.79 -17.28 -14.91
C SER A 181 8.82 -18.08 -14.10
N LYS A 182 9.62 -18.90 -14.80
CA LYS A 182 10.85 -19.47 -14.23
C LYS A 182 11.82 -18.35 -13.84
N SER A 183 12.81 -18.68 -13.02
CA SER A 183 13.85 -17.76 -12.58
C SER A 183 14.47 -17.02 -13.76
N CYS A 184 14.52 -15.71 -13.64
CA CYS A 184 15.11 -14.85 -14.65
C CYS A 184 16.53 -14.42 -14.22
N PRO A 185 17.56 -14.61 -15.07
CA PRO A 185 18.90 -14.06 -14.81
C PRO A 185 18.82 -12.57 -14.48
N GLY A 186 19.49 -12.10 -13.43
CA GLY A 186 19.44 -10.69 -13.03
C GLY A 186 18.28 -10.28 -12.12
N VAL A 187 17.32 -11.18 -11.84
CA VAL A 187 16.30 -10.99 -10.79
C VAL A 187 16.47 -12.06 -9.72
N ARG A 188 17.24 -11.76 -8.67
CA ARG A 188 17.48 -12.73 -7.60
C ARG A 188 16.28 -12.79 -6.65
N PRO A 189 16.05 -13.93 -5.96
CA PRO A 189 15.10 -13.98 -4.86
C PRO A 189 15.32 -12.81 -3.89
N GLY A 190 14.23 -12.11 -3.53
CA GLY A 190 14.28 -10.93 -2.65
C GLY A 190 14.53 -9.60 -3.37
N ASP A 191 14.87 -9.61 -4.67
CA ASP A 191 14.92 -8.40 -5.47
C ASP A 191 13.51 -7.97 -5.90
N MET A 192 13.19 -6.68 -5.74
CA MET A 192 12.02 -6.03 -6.31
C MET A 192 12.47 -4.90 -7.23
N ASN A 193 12.10 -4.99 -8.51
CA ASN A 193 12.49 -4.03 -9.54
C ASN A 193 11.25 -3.34 -10.11
N SER A 194 11.20 -2.01 -10.00
CA SER A 194 10.18 -1.19 -10.65
C SER A 194 10.79 -0.48 -11.86
N VAL A 195 10.27 -0.77 -13.06
CA VAL A 195 10.77 -0.21 -14.33
C VAL A 195 9.73 0.77 -14.86
N LEU A 196 10.10 2.03 -14.98
CA LEU A 196 9.18 3.11 -15.36
C LEU A 196 9.30 3.41 -16.86
N ARG A 197 8.15 3.51 -17.56
CA ARG A 197 8.06 3.87 -18.98
C ARG A 197 6.97 4.94 -19.19
N ASP A 198 6.96 5.58 -20.35
CA ASP A 198 5.82 6.45 -20.69
C ASP A 198 4.56 5.59 -20.82
N LYS A 199 3.52 5.93 -20.04
CA LYS A 199 2.20 5.26 -20.00
C LYS A 199 2.21 3.77 -19.63
N ALA A 200 3.35 3.22 -19.20
CA ALA A 200 3.44 1.83 -18.74
C ALA A 200 4.49 1.70 -17.63
N SER A 201 4.40 0.63 -16.85
CA SER A 201 5.47 0.26 -15.91
C SER A 201 5.49 -1.23 -15.67
N TYR A 202 6.64 -1.73 -15.24
CA TYR A 202 6.81 -3.11 -14.81
C TYR A 202 7.16 -3.18 -13.32
N LEU A 203 6.67 -4.24 -12.69
CA LEU A 203 7.15 -4.70 -11.39
C LEU A 203 7.62 -6.15 -11.58
N ALA A 204 8.91 -6.39 -11.38
CA ALA A 204 9.50 -7.73 -11.45
C ALA A 204 10.09 -8.10 -10.08
N ILE A 205 9.66 -9.24 -9.55
CA ILE A 205 9.97 -9.70 -8.20
C ILE A 205 10.60 -11.09 -8.27
N GLY A 206 11.76 -11.24 -7.64
CA GLY A 206 12.40 -12.53 -7.45
C GLY A 206 11.72 -13.32 -6.35
N GLY A 207 11.09 -14.44 -6.73
CA GLY A 207 10.36 -15.34 -5.87
C GLY A 207 11.17 -16.55 -5.40
N SER A 208 10.52 -17.42 -4.64
CA SER A 208 11.13 -18.63 -4.07
C SER A 208 11.06 -19.74 -5.09
N GLN A 209 11.84 -20.79 -4.87
CA GLN A 209 11.81 -21.99 -5.70
C GLN A 209 12.10 -21.70 -7.19
N GLY A 210 12.93 -20.70 -7.47
CA GLY A 210 13.30 -20.34 -8.84
C GLY A 210 12.13 -19.79 -9.66
N ARG A 211 11.26 -18.97 -9.06
CA ARG A 211 10.17 -18.26 -9.75
C ARG A 211 10.44 -16.76 -9.84
N THR A 212 9.97 -16.14 -10.90
CA THR A 212 9.94 -14.68 -11.05
C THR A 212 8.49 -14.25 -11.28
N TYR A 213 8.01 -13.35 -10.44
CA TYR A 213 6.68 -12.76 -10.56
C TYR A 213 6.81 -11.44 -11.30
N TRP A 214 5.93 -11.19 -12.26
CA TRP A 214 5.96 -9.95 -13.00
C TRP A 214 4.57 -9.38 -13.18
N PHE A 215 4.51 -8.05 -13.22
CA PHE A 215 3.32 -7.26 -13.44
C PHE A 215 3.68 -6.19 -14.45
N ARG A 216 2.81 -5.96 -15.43
CA ARG A 216 2.88 -4.83 -16.33
C ARG A 216 1.63 -4.00 -16.16
N PHE A 217 1.81 -2.77 -15.72
CA PHE A 217 0.76 -1.78 -15.61
C PHE A 217 0.73 -0.95 -16.89
N GLN A 218 -0.45 -0.72 -17.45
CA GLN A 218 -0.64 0.03 -18.68
C GLN A 218 -1.70 1.09 -18.47
N LYS A 219 -1.41 2.34 -18.83
CA LYS A 219 -2.39 3.41 -18.81
C LYS A 219 -3.46 3.13 -19.85
N LEU A 220 -4.73 3.20 -19.44
CA LEU A 220 -5.87 3.11 -20.34
C LEU A 220 -5.93 4.36 -21.24
N PRO A 221 -6.44 4.23 -22.48
CA PRO A 221 -6.64 5.38 -23.36
C PRO A 221 -7.67 6.37 -22.80
N LYS A 222 -8.59 5.91 -21.95
CA LYS A 222 -9.61 6.70 -21.24
C LYS A 222 -9.77 6.17 -19.81
N ARG A 223 -9.94 7.07 -18.84
CA ARG A 223 -10.33 6.73 -17.47
C ARG A 223 -11.74 6.12 -17.45
N LEU A 224 -11.89 5.02 -16.72
CA LEU A 224 -13.15 4.29 -16.54
C LEU A 224 -13.65 4.45 -15.10
N TYR A 225 -14.96 4.32 -14.91
CA TYR A 225 -15.62 4.41 -13.61
C TYR A 225 -16.56 3.24 -13.37
N GLY A 226 -16.54 2.71 -12.15
CA GLY A 226 -17.54 1.72 -11.69
C GLY A 226 -17.78 0.58 -12.68
N SER A 227 -19.00 0.51 -13.22
CA SER A 227 -19.43 -0.55 -14.15
C SER A 227 -18.82 -0.47 -15.56
N GLU A 228 -18.15 0.64 -15.93
CA GLU A 228 -17.41 0.73 -17.20
C GLU A 228 -16.12 -0.12 -17.18
N ILE A 229 -15.65 -0.53 -15.99
CA ILE A 229 -14.42 -1.32 -15.84
C ILE A 229 -14.68 -2.75 -16.37
N PRO A 230 -14.01 -3.15 -17.47
CA PRO A 230 -14.30 -4.43 -18.12
C PRO A 230 -13.75 -5.61 -17.31
N ARG A 231 -14.35 -6.78 -17.54
CA ARG A 231 -13.73 -8.07 -17.21
C ARG A 231 -12.97 -8.56 -18.43
N TYR A 232 -11.70 -8.91 -18.23
CA TYR A 232 -10.82 -9.35 -19.31
C TYR A 232 -10.94 -10.86 -19.53
N THR A 233 -10.91 -11.28 -20.79
CA THR A 233 -10.90 -12.71 -21.18
C THR A 233 -9.46 -13.21 -21.40
N PRO A 234 -9.23 -14.53 -21.45
CA PRO A 234 -7.92 -15.07 -21.84
C PRO A 234 -7.43 -14.54 -23.20
N GLU A 235 -8.30 -14.33 -24.18
CA GLU A 235 -7.94 -13.77 -25.47
C GLU A 235 -7.48 -12.30 -25.38
N ASP A 236 -8.03 -11.54 -24.43
CA ASP A 236 -7.56 -10.18 -24.15
C ASP A 236 -6.16 -10.19 -23.53
N VAL A 237 -5.86 -11.21 -22.72
CA VAL A 237 -4.51 -11.43 -22.16
C VAL A 237 -3.53 -11.66 -23.29
N ASP A 238 -3.79 -12.63 -24.18
CA ASP A 238 -2.89 -12.97 -25.29
C ASP A 238 -2.63 -11.76 -26.21
N ARG A 239 -3.69 -11.06 -26.61
CA ARG A 239 -3.59 -9.84 -27.42
C ARG A 239 -2.74 -8.76 -26.74
N THR A 240 -2.91 -8.61 -25.43
CA THR A 240 -2.15 -7.62 -24.66
C THR A 240 -0.67 -8.04 -24.58
N VAL A 241 -0.37 -9.30 -24.28
CA VAL A 241 1.00 -9.83 -24.23
C VAL A 241 1.75 -9.62 -25.54
N ASP A 242 1.10 -9.94 -26.67
CA ASP A 242 1.73 -9.78 -27.99
C ASP A 242 2.16 -8.34 -28.28
N SER A 243 1.44 -7.35 -27.72
CA SER A 243 1.76 -5.93 -27.93
C SER A 243 3.07 -5.46 -27.28
N PHE A 244 3.53 -6.14 -26.21
CA PHE A 244 4.70 -5.72 -25.44
C PHE A 244 5.77 -6.80 -25.29
N ARG A 245 5.63 -7.96 -25.94
CA ARG A 245 6.58 -9.09 -25.85
C ARG A 245 8.03 -8.78 -26.26
N HIS A 246 8.25 -7.65 -26.94
CA HIS A 246 9.55 -7.19 -27.39
C HIS A 246 10.17 -6.13 -26.47
N GLU A 247 9.44 -5.69 -25.44
CA GLU A 247 9.95 -4.74 -24.45
C GLU A 247 10.89 -5.46 -23.47
N TYR A 248 12.09 -4.91 -23.29
CA TYR A 248 13.02 -5.38 -22.27
C TYR A 248 12.59 -4.90 -20.88
N ILE A 249 12.79 -5.72 -19.86
CA ILE A 249 12.47 -5.34 -18.48
C ILE A 249 13.74 -4.92 -17.75
N LEU A 250 14.84 -5.66 -17.93
CA LEU A 250 16.17 -5.30 -17.38
C LEU A 250 17.22 -5.46 -18.49
N PRO A 251 18.42 -4.87 -18.35
CA PRO A 251 19.48 -5.11 -19.32
C PRO A 251 19.81 -6.61 -19.39
N GLY A 252 19.59 -7.22 -20.56
CA GLY A 252 19.76 -8.66 -20.77
C GLY A 252 18.58 -9.55 -20.35
N VAL A 253 17.42 -8.95 -20.06
CA VAL A 253 16.16 -9.61 -19.62
C VAL A 253 14.95 -9.06 -20.35
#